data_AF-A0A7V3VSY6-F1
#
_entry.id   AF-A0A7V3VSY6-F1
#
_cell.length_a   1.000
_cell.length_b   1.000
_cell.length_c   1.000
_cell.angle_alpha   90.00
_cell.angle_beta   90.00
_cell.angle_gamma   90.00
#
_symmetry.space_group_name_H-M   'P 1'
#
loop_
_entity.id
_entity.type
_entity.pdbx_description
1 polymer ?
#
loop_
_entity_poly.entity_id
_entity_poly.type
_entity_poly.pdbx_seq_one_letter_code
_entity_poly.pdbx_strand_id
1 'polypeptide(L)'
;RYPIFFNLKMIQMQIAEALKGMKVSIAHHQSPLFVSPDHELVHLLSNVYEDVTGQQAYLIAIGGGTYARAIPNAVAFGPTFPGHGSTEHQPDERISLEDLLMIARIYAQLYYKILS
;
A
#
# COMPACT_ATOMS: atom_id res chain seq x y z
N ARG A 1 -10.76 -3.61 8.57
CA ARG A 1 -9.45 -2.92 8.45
C ARG A 1 -9.40 -1.84 9.51
N TYR A 2 -8.24 -1.54 10.08
CA TYR A 2 -8.10 -0.50 11.12
C TYR A 2 -6.71 0.14 11.02
N PRO A 3 -6.54 1.43 11.38
CA PRO A 3 -5.24 2.09 11.36
C PRO A 3 -4.37 1.64 12.54
N ILE A 4 -3.07 1.92 12.47
CA ILE A 4 -2.03 1.43 13.41
C ILE A 4 -2.29 1.78 14.89
N PHE A 5 -3.10 2.81 15.15
CA PHE A 5 -3.47 3.24 16.51
C PHE A 5 -4.49 2.31 17.19
N PHE A 6 -5.10 1.38 16.45
CA PHE A 6 -6.02 0.38 16.99
C PHE A 6 -5.38 -1.01 16.96
N ASN A 7 -5.96 -1.93 17.72
CA ASN A 7 -5.62 -3.35 17.67
C ASN A 7 -6.88 -4.21 17.60
N LEU A 8 -6.70 -5.48 17.25
CA LEU A 8 -7.79 -6.44 17.08
C LEU A 8 -8.70 -6.51 18.30
N LYS A 9 -8.13 -6.55 19.51
CA LYS A 9 -8.88 -6.66 20.76
C LYS A 9 -9.81 -5.46 20.97
N MET A 10 -9.34 -4.24 20.73
CA MET A 10 -10.17 -3.03 20.83
C MET A 10 -11.36 -3.10 19.87
N ILE A 11 -11.12 -3.50 18.62
CA ILE A 11 -12.17 -3.62 17.60
C ILE A 11 -13.15 -4.73 17.97
N GLN A 12 -12.66 -5.88 18.44
CA GLN A 12 -13.51 -6.99 18.88
C GLN A 12 -14.43 -6.59 20.03
N MET A 13 -13.90 -5.89 21.04
CA MET A 13 -14.70 -5.44 22.18
C MET A 13 -15.83 -4.50 21.74
N GLN A 14 -15.53 -3.54 20.86
CA GLN A 14 -16.53 -2.61 20.33
C GLN A 14 -17.59 -3.33 19.49
N ILE A 15 -17.20 -4.27 18.64
CA ILE A 15 -18.14 -5.06 17.83
C ILE A 15 -19.02 -5.95 18.72
N ALA A 16 -18.43 -6.62 19.73
CA ALA A 16 -19.16 -7.50 20.63
C ALA A 16 -20.21 -6.74 21.45
N GLU A 17 -19.89 -5.54 21.91
CA GLU A 17 -20.85 -4.68 22.62
C GLU A 17 -21.96 -4.19 21.68
N ALA A 18 -21.60 -3.72 20.48
CA ALA A 18 -22.58 -3.22 19.50
C ALA A 18 -23.53 -4.32 18.98
N LEU A 19 -23.06 -5.57 18.91
CA LEU A 19 -23.80 -6.72 18.39
C LEU A 19 -24.27 -7.68 19.50
N LYS A 20 -24.51 -7.15 20.70
CA LYS A 20 -24.93 -7.94 21.86
C LYS A 20 -26.15 -8.83 21.53
N GLY A 21 -26.04 -10.11 21.84
CA GLY A 21 -27.05 -11.13 21.51
C GLY A 21 -26.80 -11.87 20.19
N MET A 22 -25.84 -11.44 19.36
CA MET A 22 -25.36 -12.18 18.20
C MET A 22 -24.04 -12.89 18.47
N LYS A 23 -23.84 -14.06 17.86
CA LYS A 23 -22.55 -14.77 17.88
C LYS A 23 -21.63 -14.18 16.81
N VAL A 24 -20.56 -13.53 17.23
CA VAL A 24 -19.55 -12.95 16.34
C VAL A 24 -18.26 -13.77 16.43
N SER A 25 -17.68 -14.14 15.29
CA SER A 25 -16.39 -14.81 15.21
C SER A 25 -15.52 -14.15 14.15
N ILE A 26 -14.21 -14.08 14.38
CA ILE A 26 -13.27 -13.60 13.36
C ILE A 26 -12.93 -14.76 12.44
N ALA A 27 -13.18 -14.59 11.14
CA ALA A 27 -12.76 -15.54 10.13
C ALA A 27 -11.27 -15.41 9.76
N HIS A 28 -10.79 -14.17 9.62
CA HIS A 28 -9.42 -13.88 9.21
C HIS A 28 -8.97 -12.52 9.74
N HIS A 29 -7.70 -12.41 10.09
CA HIS A 29 -7.10 -11.16 10.57
C HIS A 29 -5.65 -11.03 10.08
N GLN A 30 -5.31 -9.80 9.69
CA GLN A 30 -3.94 -9.37 9.45
C GLN A 30 -3.73 -8.04 10.15
N SER A 31 -2.64 -7.93 10.90
CA SER A 31 -2.24 -6.68 11.54
C SER A 31 -1.95 -5.58 10.50
N PRO A 32 -2.12 -4.30 10.87
CA PRO A 32 -1.64 -3.19 10.05
C PRO A 32 -0.13 -3.30 9.83
N LEU A 33 0.32 -2.88 8.65
CA LEU A 33 1.73 -2.74 8.31
C LEU A 33 2.07 -1.26 8.29
N PHE A 34 3.19 -0.90 8.92
CA PHE A 34 3.75 0.44 8.89
C PHE A 34 5.26 0.33 8.74
N VAL A 35 5.79 1.13 7.83
CA VAL A 35 7.22 1.30 7.61
C VAL A 35 7.51 2.78 7.75
N SER A 36 8.55 3.14 8.50
CA SER A 36 8.91 4.53 8.73
C SER A 36 9.20 5.24 7.41
N PRO A 37 8.77 6.50 7.21
CA PRO A 37 9.22 7.34 6.11
C PRO A 37 10.75 7.46 6.01
N ASP A 38 11.43 7.39 7.15
CA ASP A 38 12.90 7.48 7.24
C ASP A 38 13.62 6.15 6.96
N HIS A 39 12.88 5.10 6.60
CA HIS A 39 13.47 3.79 6.32
C HIS A 39 14.24 3.83 4.98
N GLU A 40 15.43 3.24 4.92
CA GLU A 40 16.31 3.26 3.74
C GLU A 40 15.61 2.80 2.46
N LEU A 41 14.81 1.73 2.54
CA LEU A 41 13.97 1.26 1.42
C LEU A 41 13.01 2.35 0.91
N VAL A 42 12.37 3.09 1.81
CA VAL A 42 11.41 4.14 1.43
C VAL A 42 12.15 5.28 0.72
N HIS A 43 13.29 5.71 1.24
CA HIS A 43 14.15 6.70 0.57
C HIS A 43 14.61 6.23 -0.82
N LEU A 44 15.05 4.96 -0.95
CA LEU A 44 15.47 4.41 -2.23
C LEU A 44 14.34 4.46 -3.27
N LEU A 45 13.14 3.99 -2.90
CA LEU A 45 11.98 3.96 -3.80
C LEU A 45 11.49 5.36 -4.15
N SER A 46 11.46 6.29 -3.19
CA SER A 46 11.13 7.69 -3.43
C SER A 46 12.10 8.34 -4.41
N ASN A 47 13.40 8.16 -4.21
CA ASN A 47 14.41 8.72 -5.12
C ASN A 47 14.26 8.18 -6.54
N VAL A 48 14.03 6.87 -6.71
CA VAL A 48 13.80 6.30 -8.05
C VAL A 48 12.53 6.84 -8.71
N TYR A 49 11.46 7.01 -7.93
CA TYR A 49 10.24 7.65 -8.43
C TYR A 49 10.51 9.08 -8.89
N GLU A 50 11.19 9.89 -8.08
CA GLU A 50 11.52 11.28 -8.38
C GLU A 50 12.43 11.41 -9.59
N ASP A 51 13.48 10.58 -9.69
CA ASP A 51 14.43 10.56 -10.80
C ASP A 51 13.74 10.26 -12.15
N VAL A 52 12.79 9.33 -12.16
CA VAL A 52 12.12 8.89 -13.41
C VAL A 52 10.95 9.78 -13.79
N THR A 53 10.18 10.26 -12.81
CA THR A 53 8.96 11.04 -13.07
C THR A 53 9.21 12.55 -13.08
N GLY A 54 10.29 13.03 -12.45
CA GLY A 54 10.53 14.44 -12.19
C GLY A 54 9.56 15.05 -11.17
N GLN A 55 8.73 14.24 -10.50
CA GLN A 55 7.73 14.69 -9.53
C GLN A 55 8.12 14.25 -8.14
N GLN A 56 7.86 15.09 -7.14
CA GLN A 56 8.10 14.77 -5.73
C GLN A 56 7.33 13.52 -5.29
N ALA A 57 7.99 12.60 -4.60
CA ALA A 57 7.36 11.42 -4.04
C ALA A 57 6.50 11.80 -2.82
N TYR A 58 5.23 11.43 -2.85
CA TYR A 58 4.32 11.60 -1.72
C TYR A 58 4.03 10.25 -1.06
N LEU A 59 4.39 10.13 0.21
CA LEU A 59 4.22 8.90 0.98
C LEU A 59 2.83 8.84 1.59
N ILE A 60 2.11 7.74 1.33
CA ILE A 60 0.74 7.54 1.82
C ILE A 60 0.58 6.21 2.56
N ALA A 61 -0.35 6.19 3.51
CA ALA A 61 -0.86 4.97 4.12
C ALA A 61 -2.29 4.72 3.61
N ILE A 62 -2.54 3.57 2.99
CA ILE A 62 -3.85 3.20 2.46
C ILE A 62 -4.38 1.94 3.13
N GLY A 63 -5.70 1.76 3.10
CA GLY A 63 -6.36 0.58 3.66
C GLY A 63 -6.14 -0.70 2.85
N GLY A 64 -5.64 -0.60 1.61
CA GLY A 64 -5.39 -1.72 0.70
C GLY A 64 -4.61 -2.87 1.36
N GLY A 65 -4.96 -4.10 1.00
CA GLY A 65 -4.14 -5.27 1.32
C GLY A 65 -3.18 -5.53 0.18
N THR A 66 -1.89 -5.70 0.48
CA THR A 66 -0.86 -6.04 -0.52
C THR A 66 0.04 -7.14 0.03
N TYR A 67 0.79 -7.80 -0.85
CA TYR A 67 1.78 -8.81 -0.45
C TYR A 67 2.89 -8.25 0.45
N ALA A 68 3.08 -6.93 0.51
CA ALA A 68 4.02 -6.30 1.43
C ALA A 68 3.77 -6.71 2.89
N ARG A 69 2.53 -7.07 3.27
CA ARG A 69 2.21 -7.55 4.62
C ARG A 69 2.86 -8.88 4.99
N ALA A 70 3.33 -9.65 4.01
CA ALA A 70 3.98 -10.94 4.25
C ALA A 70 5.49 -10.80 4.57
N ILE A 71 6.08 -9.63 4.31
CA ILE A 71 7.52 -9.41 4.42
C ILE A 71 7.79 -8.25 5.39
N PRO A 72 8.61 -8.45 6.45
CA PRO A 72 8.98 -7.36 7.34
C PRO A 72 9.59 -6.18 6.57
N ASN A 73 9.19 -4.95 6.94
CA ASN A 73 9.68 -3.71 6.33
C ASN A 73 9.45 -3.57 4.81
N ALA A 74 8.56 -4.36 4.21
CA ALA A 74 8.17 -4.16 2.82
C ALA A 74 7.08 -3.08 2.69
N VAL A 75 7.04 -2.43 1.53
CA VAL A 75 6.03 -1.42 1.18
C VAL A 75 5.39 -1.76 -0.16
N ALA A 76 4.20 -1.24 -0.41
CA ALA A 76 3.60 -1.24 -1.74
C ALA A 76 4.17 -0.07 -2.54
N PHE A 77 4.47 -0.29 -3.82
CA PHE A 77 5.02 0.73 -4.72
C PHE A 77 4.38 0.59 -6.10
N GLY A 78 3.74 1.65 -6.60
CA GLY A 78 2.96 1.67 -7.84
C GLY A 78 1.58 1.00 -7.76
N PRO A 79 0.90 0.79 -8.90
CA PRO A 79 1.13 1.44 -10.20
C PRO A 79 0.36 2.77 -10.35
N THR A 80 -0.47 3.15 -9.37
CA THR A 80 -1.36 4.31 -9.48
C THR A 80 -0.62 5.61 -9.16
N PHE A 81 -0.73 6.59 -10.04
CA PHE A 81 -0.07 7.89 -9.91
C PHE A 81 -0.99 8.95 -9.25
N PRO A 82 -0.43 9.99 -8.61
CA PRO A 82 -1.22 11.06 -8.00
C PRO A 82 -2.18 11.72 -9.01
N GLY A 83 -3.44 11.90 -8.60
CA GLY A 83 -4.48 12.50 -9.45
C GLY A 83 -5.15 11.54 -10.44
N HIS A 84 -4.67 10.31 -10.58
CA HIS A 84 -5.30 9.29 -11.43
C HIS A 84 -6.36 8.54 -10.62
N GLY A 85 -7.52 8.29 -11.25
CA GLY A 85 -8.61 7.54 -10.64
C GLY A 85 -8.28 6.05 -10.51
N SER A 86 -8.78 5.43 -9.44
CA SER A 86 -8.69 4.00 -9.19
C SER A 86 -9.92 3.30 -9.79
N THR A 87 -9.70 2.30 -10.65
CA THR A 87 -10.76 1.47 -11.25
C THR A 87 -10.69 0.01 -10.78
N GLU A 88 -9.79 -0.30 -9.85
CA GLU A 88 -9.59 -1.64 -9.29
C GLU A 88 -10.91 -2.15 -8.69
N HIS A 89 -11.32 -3.35 -9.11
CA HIS A 89 -12.60 -3.97 -8.72
C HIS A 89 -13.86 -3.22 -9.18
N GLN A 90 -13.76 -2.34 -10.16
CA GLN A 90 -14.90 -1.67 -10.80
C GLN A 90 -15.10 -2.18 -12.24
N PRO A 91 -16.29 -2.01 -12.84
CA PRO A 91 -16.48 -2.23 -14.27
C PRO A 91 -15.49 -1.40 -15.10
N ASP A 92 -15.10 -1.92 -16.27
CA ASP A 92 -14.14 -1.29 -17.19
C ASP A 92 -12.77 -0.96 -16.55
N GLU A 93 -12.32 -1.82 -15.62
CA GLU A 93 -10.99 -1.78 -15.01
C GLU A 93 -9.89 -1.72 -16.07
N ARG A 94 -9.04 -0.70 -15.99
CA ARG A 94 -8.01 -0.43 -16.99
C ARG A 94 -6.85 0.36 -16.41
N ILE A 95 -5.75 0.37 -17.14
CA ILE A 95 -4.60 1.26 -16.94
C ILE A 95 -4.33 1.98 -18.27
N SER A 96 -3.90 3.25 -18.21
CA SER A 96 -3.45 3.96 -19.41
C SER A 96 -2.14 3.35 -19.92
N LEU A 97 -1.90 3.42 -21.24
CA LEU A 97 -0.65 2.92 -21.80
C LEU A 97 0.54 3.76 -21.29
N GLU A 98 0.30 5.05 -21.09
CA GLU A 98 1.26 5.99 -20.53
C GLU A 98 1.69 5.60 -19.12
N ASP A 99 0.72 5.31 -18.22
CA ASP A 99 1.01 4.88 -16.85
C ASP A 99 1.70 3.52 -16.82
N LEU A 100 1.26 2.59 -17.68
CA LEU A 100 1.88 1.27 -17.80
C LEU A 100 3.35 1.36 -18.23
N LEU A 101 3.65 2.22 -19.20
CA LEU A 101 5.03 2.46 -19.64
C LEU A 101 5.84 3.22 -18.59
N MET A 102 5.23 4.16 -17.87
CA MET A 102 5.88 4.91 -16.80
C MET A 102 6.29 3.99 -15.66
N ILE A 103 5.37 3.14 -15.16
CA ILE A 103 5.69 2.22 -14.06
C ILE A 103 6.74 1.18 -14.48
N ALA A 104 6.73 0.73 -15.74
CA ALA A 104 7.77 -0.15 -16.27
C ALA A 104 9.17 0.52 -16.25
N ARG A 105 9.25 1.81 -16.61
CA ARG A 105 10.51 2.58 -16.53
C ARG A 105 11.00 2.73 -15.09
N ILE A 106 10.08 3.02 -14.16
CA ILE A 106 10.39 3.12 -12.72
C ILE A 106 10.99 1.81 -12.20
N TYR A 107 10.36 0.67 -12.50
CA TYR A 107 10.88 -0.63 -12.07
C TYR A 107 12.20 -0.99 -12.75
N ALA A 108 12.36 -0.70 -14.04
CA ALA A 108 13.63 -0.91 -14.72
C ALA A 108 14.77 -0.12 -14.06
N GLN A 109 14.53 1.16 -13.74
CA GLN A 109 15.51 2.02 -13.06
C GLN A 109 15.81 1.52 -11.64
N LEU A 110 14.79 1.07 -10.91
CA LEU A 110 14.95 0.48 -9.58
C LEU A 110 15.87 -0.74 -9.63
N TYR A 111 15.58 -1.69 -10.52
CA TYR A 111 16.38 -2.90 -10.66
C TYR A 111 17.80 -2.58 -11.13
N TYR A 112 17.97 -1.66 -12.08
CA TYR A 112 19.28 -1.21 -12.50
C TYR A 112 20.08 -0.70 -11.30
N LYS A 113 19.52 0.21 -10.51
CA LYS A 113 20.19 0.81 -9.35
C LYS A 113 20.52 -0.18 -8.22
N ILE A 114 19.72 -1.23 -8.06
CA ILE A 114 19.95 -2.26 -7.02
C ILE A 114 20.95 -3.34 -7.47
N LEU A 115 21.01 -3.62 -8.78
CA LEU A 115 21.81 -4.72 -9.33
C LEU A 115 23.15 -4.29 -9.94
N SER A 116 23.35 -2.99 -10.19
CA SER A 116 24.62 -2.39 -10.64
C SER A 116 25.55 -2.12 -9.47
#